data_AF-A0A807ZJC1-F1
#
_entry.id   AF-A0A807ZJC1-F1
#
_cell.length_a   1.000
_cell.length_b   1.000
_cell.length_c   1.000
_cell.angle_alpha   90.00
_cell.angle_beta   90.00
_cell.angle_gamma   90.00
#
_symmetry.space_group_name_H-M   'P 1'
#
loop_
_entity.id
_entity.type
_entity.pdbx_description
1 polymer ?
#
loop_
_entity_poly.entity_id
_entity_poly.type
_entity_poly.pdbx_seq_one_letter_code
_entity_poly.pdbx_strand_id
1 'polypeptide(L)'
;MRKYMLSNSVGSRVRVKAVDVLFVVLAACYALLVASGIVPLSGHGANLDSDLSVYAYSMVRADNPQYFQADEILREPTPANSLWNLQQFVAELLTPGDQYAVGLLWAGAFIIFAYLVGMYLLGRWLYGSPGPALILALLMSVTVWVGWGTFWGVTHSDPVPRTFFAALWPFMLMGAVVAMRHALWRPVAMLAAGLGMWVHGLGALNTGAMFFVAFFFCRPAGWSWTKHLGNLVLCLVFFFVPVLTFLWPSLGQKQAFSPADIQMFYDLFSQRWAKDYGRFAERLALFLSWGKPTFWILLAGFASWLVVRRNGSPRLRQLAAMCPAFVLALALVSTFSWLESLLAPPMGRLPMAHEFVRGLRYLIPLAWIMLVGVLALFWPRMAAWLRVGLCVLAVLLMLLCNGDRQNVAALYSIAEHTGLPMPYMSRAERASGEAKKHHEALVALREATMPNDVVFSNAGDMGVRHIANRGMGHAFKDGAHSYYNKNPGQARQWLANEKLRLKSPAGYVDVWLKSGLPWLFCDRPEDRAMLEKYGNVVWENSGWLIVRRHEGGTPAGGDSASAVSGEKNAPTEGLLQEGQTPDQTPGVAVPAP
;
A
#
# COMPACT_ATOMS: atom_id res chain seq x y z
N MET A 1 30.79 -33.82 -21.38
CA MET A 1 31.02 -32.48 -20.79
C MET A 1 31.15 -31.32 -21.80
N ARG A 2 31.79 -31.46 -22.98
CA ARG A 2 31.87 -30.36 -23.99
C ARG A 2 30.62 -30.12 -24.85
N LYS A 3 29.75 -31.12 -25.07
CA LYS A 3 28.55 -31.00 -25.93
C LYS A 3 27.32 -30.34 -25.27
N TYR A 4 27.29 -30.20 -23.93
CA TYR A 4 26.17 -29.57 -23.20
C TYR A 4 26.42 -28.11 -22.79
N MET A 5 27.66 -27.62 -22.92
CA MET A 5 27.99 -26.21 -22.66
C MET A 5 27.73 -25.29 -23.87
N LEU A 6 27.53 -25.86 -25.07
CA LEU A 6 27.39 -25.09 -26.32
C LEU A 6 25.94 -24.78 -26.73
N SER A 7 24.93 -25.17 -25.94
CA SER A 7 23.52 -24.85 -26.24
C SER A 7 23.03 -23.50 -25.70
N ASN A 8 23.86 -22.77 -24.93
CA ASN A 8 23.50 -21.43 -24.44
C ASN A 8 24.19 -20.33 -25.26
N SER A 9 24.19 -20.50 -26.59
CA SER A 9 24.56 -19.43 -27.50
C SER A 9 23.56 -18.27 -27.39
N VAL A 10 24.08 -17.08 -27.66
CA VAL A 10 23.38 -15.80 -27.76
C VAL A 10 22.28 -15.95 -28.81
N GLY A 11 21.07 -16.34 -28.39
CA GLY A 11 19.98 -16.63 -29.32
C GLY A 11 18.92 -17.63 -28.86
N SER A 12 18.99 -18.21 -27.64
CA SER A 12 17.91 -19.07 -27.17
C SER A 12 16.62 -18.27 -26.92
N ARG A 13 15.77 -18.20 -27.95
CA ARG A 13 14.36 -17.82 -27.78
C ARG A 13 13.78 -18.78 -26.75
N VAL A 14 13.23 -18.23 -25.66
CA VAL A 14 12.43 -19.02 -24.73
C VAL A 14 11.22 -19.49 -25.55
N ARG A 15 11.19 -20.77 -25.93
CA ARG A 15 10.03 -21.33 -26.64
C ARG A 15 8.85 -21.31 -25.67
N VAL A 16 7.74 -20.73 -26.10
CA VAL A 16 6.46 -20.81 -25.40
C VAL A 16 6.04 -22.27 -25.40
N LYS A 17 5.77 -22.81 -24.21
CA LYS A 17 5.29 -24.17 -24.01
C LYS A 17 3.83 -24.15 -23.61
N ALA A 18 3.12 -25.26 -23.81
CA ALA A 18 1.72 -25.40 -23.36
C ALA A 18 1.55 -25.09 -21.86
N VAL A 19 2.54 -25.44 -21.03
CA VAL A 19 2.57 -25.10 -19.59
C VAL A 19 2.65 -23.60 -19.32
N ASP A 20 3.28 -22.82 -20.22
CA ASP A 20 3.32 -21.35 -20.10
C ASP A 20 1.92 -20.76 -20.34
N VAL A 21 1.19 -21.28 -21.32
CA VAL A 21 -0.20 -20.90 -21.59
C VAL A 21 -1.12 -21.31 -20.44
N LEU A 22 -0.97 -22.55 -19.94
CA LEU A 22 -1.72 -23.03 -18.79
C LEU A 22 -1.52 -22.13 -17.56
N PHE A 23 -0.29 -21.72 -17.27
CA PHE A 23 -0.02 -20.79 -16.16
C PHE A 23 -0.77 -19.46 -16.33
N VAL A 24 -0.73 -18.86 -17.53
CA VAL A 24 -1.43 -17.60 -17.81
C VAL A 24 -2.95 -17.77 -17.63
N VAL A 25 -3.52 -18.87 -18.12
CA VAL A 25 -4.95 -19.18 -17.94
C VAL A 25 -5.28 -19.33 -16.45
N LEU A 26 -4.50 -20.10 -15.69
CA LEU A 26 -4.73 -20.29 -14.26
C LEU A 26 -4.58 -18.98 -13.47
N ALA A 27 -3.63 -18.12 -13.82
CA ALA A 27 -3.48 -16.80 -13.22
C ALA A 27 -4.69 -15.90 -13.53
N ALA A 28 -5.25 -15.98 -14.74
CA ALA A 28 -6.46 -15.25 -15.11
C ALA A 28 -7.68 -15.78 -14.35
N CYS A 29 -7.86 -17.11 -14.26
CA CYS A 29 -8.91 -17.72 -13.45
C CYS A 29 -8.81 -17.30 -11.97
N TYR A 30 -7.61 -17.33 -11.39
CA TYR A 30 -7.39 -16.87 -10.02
C TYR A 30 -7.80 -15.40 -9.86
N ALA A 31 -7.35 -14.51 -10.74
CA ALA A 31 -7.73 -13.10 -10.69
C ALA A 31 -9.24 -12.87 -10.84
N LEU A 32 -9.93 -13.63 -11.69
CA LEU A 32 -11.39 -13.57 -11.82
C LEU A 32 -12.10 -14.02 -10.54
N LEU A 33 -11.62 -15.08 -9.89
CA LEU A 33 -12.13 -15.52 -8.60
C LEU A 33 -11.89 -14.47 -7.51
N VAL A 34 -10.72 -13.82 -7.51
CA VAL A 34 -10.46 -12.66 -6.63
C VAL A 34 -11.48 -11.55 -6.89
N ALA A 35 -11.68 -11.15 -8.15
CA ALA A 35 -12.63 -10.09 -8.51
C ALA A 35 -14.06 -10.41 -8.06
N SER A 36 -14.49 -11.65 -8.26
CA SER A 36 -15.81 -12.13 -7.85
C SER A 36 -15.97 -12.16 -6.32
N GLY A 37 -14.96 -12.60 -5.57
CA GLY A 37 -15.04 -12.72 -4.12
C GLY A 37 -14.80 -11.42 -3.36
N ILE A 38 -13.98 -10.50 -3.87
CA ILE A 38 -13.57 -9.32 -3.11
C ILE A 38 -14.68 -8.26 -3.02
N VAL A 39 -15.56 -8.20 -4.01
CA VAL A 39 -16.71 -7.27 -4.02
C VAL A 39 -17.67 -7.54 -2.86
N PRO A 40 -18.20 -8.77 -2.66
CA PRO A 40 -19.05 -9.05 -1.51
C PRO A 40 -18.30 -9.00 -0.18
N LEU A 41 -17.02 -9.39 -0.14
CA LEU A 41 -16.20 -9.28 1.08
C LEU A 41 -15.87 -7.85 1.49
N SER A 42 -15.99 -6.89 0.58
CA SER A 42 -15.80 -5.47 0.86
C SER A 42 -17.12 -4.70 0.97
N GLY A 43 -18.28 -5.35 0.82
CA GLY A 43 -19.57 -4.66 0.82
C GLY A 43 -19.64 -3.63 -0.30
N HIS A 44 -19.22 -4.01 -1.51
CA HIS A 44 -19.11 -3.11 -2.67
C HIS A 44 -18.19 -1.89 -2.40
N GLY A 45 -17.18 -2.06 -1.54
CA GLY A 45 -16.23 -1.01 -1.19
C GLY A 45 -16.56 -0.19 0.06
N ALA A 46 -17.47 -0.66 0.91
CA ALA A 46 -17.65 -0.10 2.25
C ALA A 46 -16.42 -0.38 3.14
N ASN A 47 -15.84 -1.58 3.05
CA ASN A 47 -14.68 -1.99 3.83
C ASN A 47 -13.39 -1.99 3.01
N LEU A 48 -13.07 -0.87 2.37
CA LEU A 48 -11.77 -0.70 1.70
C LEU A 48 -10.65 -0.40 2.70
N ASP A 49 -9.43 -0.78 2.34
CA ASP A 49 -8.23 -0.23 2.97
C ASP A 49 -8.27 1.30 2.92
N SER A 50 -7.81 1.93 4.00
CA SER A 50 -7.85 3.40 4.12
C SER A 50 -7.08 4.13 3.02
N ASP A 51 -6.02 3.54 2.45
CA ASP A 51 -5.32 4.12 1.28
C ASP A 51 -6.17 3.97 0.01
N LEU A 52 -6.87 2.85 -0.17
CA LEU A 52 -7.71 2.65 -1.35
C LEU A 52 -8.94 3.57 -1.35
N SER A 53 -9.51 3.82 -0.17
CA SER A 53 -10.59 4.78 0.03
C SER A 53 -10.21 6.19 -0.43
N VAL A 54 -8.94 6.59 -0.28
CA VAL A 54 -8.41 7.88 -0.77
C VAL A 54 -8.56 7.99 -2.29
N TYR A 55 -8.22 6.92 -3.01
CA TYR A 55 -8.37 6.90 -4.46
C TYR A 55 -9.83 6.84 -4.87
N ALA A 56 -10.69 6.14 -4.12
CA ALA A 56 -12.12 6.04 -4.40
C ALA A 56 -12.81 7.41 -4.34
N TYR A 57 -12.65 8.16 -3.22
CA TYR A 57 -13.28 9.48 -3.14
C TYR A 57 -12.63 10.48 -4.10
N SER A 58 -11.34 10.31 -4.44
CA SER A 58 -10.66 11.19 -5.40
C SER A 58 -11.26 11.06 -6.80
N MET A 59 -11.61 9.83 -7.20
CA MET A 59 -12.34 9.56 -8.45
C MET A 59 -13.75 10.15 -8.41
N VAL A 60 -14.53 9.87 -7.35
CA VAL A 60 -15.89 10.42 -7.18
C VAL A 60 -15.89 11.94 -7.29
N ARG A 61 -14.91 12.60 -6.66
CA ARG A 61 -14.76 14.05 -6.67
C ARG A 61 -14.35 14.58 -8.04
N ALA A 62 -13.53 13.85 -8.80
CA ALA A 62 -13.15 14.27 -10.15
C ALA A 62 -14.38 14.35 -11.07
N ASP A 63 -15.29 13.38 -10.94
CA ASP A 63 -16.48 13.29 -11.78
C ASP A 63 -17.67 14.10 -11.22
N ASN A 64 -17.72 14.32 -9.91
CA ASN A 64 -18.82 15.00 -9.22
C ASN A 64 -18.33 16.05 -8.20
N PRO A 65 -17.62 17.11 -8.65
CA PRO A 65 -17.09 18.14 -7.75
C PRO A 65 -18.17 18.87 -6.94
N GLN A 66 -19.42 18.93 -7.46
CA GLN A 66 -20.55 19.55 -6.80
C GLN A 66 -20.95 18.89 -5.46
N TYR A 67 -20.59 17.63 -5.23
CA TYR A 67 -20.89 16.94 -3.96
C TYR A 67 -19.99 17.37 -2.80
N PHE A 68 -18.88 18.04 -3.10
CA PHE A 68 -17.81 18.33 -2.14
C PHE A 68 -17.50 19.82 -1.99
N GLN A 69 -18.39 20.73 -2.40
CA GLN A 69 -18.13 22.17 -2.30
C GLN A 69 -17.97 22.65 -0.85
N ALA A 70 -18.66 21.99 0.09
CA ALA A 70 -18.56 22.23 1.53
C ALA A 70 -17.51 21.36 2.24
N ASP A 71 -16.85 20.42 1.54
CA ASP A 71 -15.80 19.58 2.13
C ASP A 71 -14.47 20.34 2.18
N GLU A 72 -13.94 20.59 3.38
CA GLU A 72 -12.72 21.39 3.58
C GLU A 72 -11.47 20.79 2.92
N ILE A 73 -11.46 19.48 2.67
CA ILE A 73 -10.34 18.76 2.06
C ILE A 73 -10.54 18.63 0.55
N LEU A 74 -11.76 18.39 0.09
CA LEU A 74 -12.05 18.04 -1.31
C LEU A 74 -12.61 19.18 -2.17
N ARG A 75 -12.98 20.32 -1.56
CA ARG A 75 -13.50 21.49 -2.29
C ARG A 75 -12.57 21.98 -3.40
N GLU A 76 -11.26 21.89 -3.20
CA GLU A 76 -10.25 22.39 -4.12
C GLU A 76 -9.24 21.30 -4.50
N PRO A 77 -8.77 21.27 -5.77
CA PRO A 77 -7.79 20.30 -6.18
C PRO A 77 -6.42 20.69 -5.64
N THR A 78 -5.77 19.76 -4.95
CA THR A 78 -4.41 19.91 -4.44
C THR A 78 -3.53 18.73 -4.89
N PRO A 79 -2.20 18.90 -4.86
CA PRO A 79 -1.29 17.80 -5.15
C PRO A 79 -1.44 16.60 -4.18
N ALA A 80 -2.04 16.77 -3.00
CA ALA A 80 -2.25 15.68 -2.04
C ALA A 80 -3.57 14.91 -2.26
N ASN A 81 -4.61 15.57 -2.78
CA ASN A 81 -5.95 14.97 -2.95
C ASN A 81 -6.33 14.64 -4.41
N SER A 82 -5.55 15.13 -5.39
CA SER A 82 -5.83 15.04 -6.83
C SER A 82 -4.70 14.35 -7.60
N LEU A 83 -4.24 13.21 -7.11
CA LEU A 83 -3.11 12.47 -7.68
C LEU A 83 -3.56 11.47 -8.74
N TRP A 84 -3.60 11.88 -10.00
CA TRP A 84 -3.84 10.96 -11.11
C TRP A 84 -2.73 9.92 -11.23
N ASN A 85 -3.09 8.65 -11.21
CA ASN A 85 -2.16 7.53 -11.34
C ASN A 85 -2.75 6.37 -12.17
N LEU A 86 -1.89 5.45 -12.58
CA LEU A 86 -2.27 4.31 -13.43
C LEU A 86 -3.39 3.45 -12.83
N GLN A 87 -3.45 3.33 -11.49
CA GLN A 87 -4.51 2.54 -10.85
C GLN A 87 -5.88 3.20 -11.06
N GLN A 88 -5.99 4.52 -10.85
CA GLN A 88 -7.25 5.23 -11.08
C GLN A 88 -7.67 5.16 -12.55
N PHE A 89 -6.72 5.28 -13.49
CA PHE A 89 -7.03 5.12 -14.92
C PHE A 89 -7.58 3.73 -15.26
N VAL A 90 -6.96 2.66 -14.75
CA VAL A 90 -7.46 1.29 -14.97
C VAL A 90 -8.81 1.09 -14.27
N ALA A 91 -8.98 1.66 -13.07
CA ALA A 91 -10.24 1.59 -12.34
C ALA A 91 -11.37 2.30 -13.05
N GLU A 92 -11.14 3.48 -13.64
CA GLU A 92 -12.11 4.23 -14.43
C GLU A 92 -12.65 3.39 -15.60
N LEU A 93 -11.75 2.72 -16.35
CA LEU A 93 -12.13 1.81 -17.44
C LEU A 93 -12.95 0.60 -16.99
N LEU A 94 -12.78 0.18 -15.73
CA LEU A 94 -13.45 -0.98 -15.16
C LEU A 94 -14.63 -0.61 -14.26
N THR A 95 -14.93 0.67 -14.07
CA THR A 95 -15.97 1.11 -13.13
C THR A 95 -17.36 0.82 -13.70
N PRO A 96 -18.21 0.04 -13.01
CA PRO A 96 -19.59 -0.15 -13.43
C PRO A 96 -20.46 1.00 -12.92
N GLY A 97 -20.95 1.86 -13.82
CA GLY A 97 -21.80 2.99 -13.45
C GLY A 97 -21.05 4.01 -12.56
N ASP A 98 -21.62 4.33 -11.39
CA ASP A 98 -21.03 5.23 -10.39
C ASP A 98 -20.28 4.49 -9.25
N GLN A 99 -20.00 3.19 -9.40
CA GLN A 99 -19.39 2.35 -8.36
C GLN A 99 -17.85 2.36 -8.41
N TYR A 100 -17.23 3.53 -8.19
CA TYR A 100 -15.78 3.71 -8.28
C TYR A 100 -14.98 2.76 -7.37
N ALA A 101 -15.51 2.47 -6.18
CA ALA A 101 -14.89 1.52 -5.26
C ALA A 101 -14.82 0.10 -5.85
N VAL A 102 -15.86 -0.34 -6.56
CA VAL A 102 -15.88 -1.63 -7.28
C VAL A 102 -14.91 -1.61 -8.46
N GLY A 103 -14.85 -0.52 -9.22
CA GLY A 103 -13.85 -0.34 -10.28
C GLY A 103 -12.41 -0.47 -9.78
N LEU A 104 -12.11 0.09 -8.61
CA LEU A 104 -10.79 -0.03 -7.96
C LEU A 104 -10.48 -1.47 -7.52
N LEU A 105 -11.47 -2.21 -7.01
CA LEU A 105 -11.31 -3.62 -6.66
C LEU A 105 -11.04 -4.49 -7.89
N TRP A 106 -11.74 -4.24 -9.00
CA TRP A 106 -11.50 -4.95 -10.27
C TRP A 106 -10.16 -4.61 -10.89
N ALA A 107 -9.74 -3.34 -10.83
CA ALA A 107 -8.38 -2.94 -11.19
C ALA A 107 -7.34 -3.66 -10.32
N GLY A 108 -7.64 -3.86 -9.04
CA GLY A 108 -6.87 -4.68 -8.13
C GLY A 108 -6.74 -6.16 -8.54
N ALA A 109 -7.84 -6.78 -8.94
CA ALA A 109 -7.82 -8.15 -9.44
C ALA A 109 -7.02 -8.27 -10.75
N PHE A 110 -7.20 -7.31 -11.67
CA PHE A 110 -6.42 -7.24 -12.92
C PHE A 110 -4.91 -7.13 -12.64
N ILE A 111 -4.51 -6.29 -11.67
CA ILE A 111 -3.09 -6.11 -11.38
C ILE A 111 -2.45 -7.35 -10.73
N ILE A 112 -3.23 -8.16 -9.99
CA ILE A 112 -2.79 -9.46 -9.48
C ILE A 112 -2.45 -10.41 -10.64
N PHE A 113 -3.29 -10.46 -11.67
CA PHE A 113 -2.99 -11.22 -12.89
C PHE A 113 -1.68 -10.73 -13.54
N ALA A 114 -1.57 -9.43 -13.78
CA ALA A 114 -0.37 -8.85 -14.40
C ALA A 114 0.90 -9.10 -13.56
N TYR A 115 0.79 -9.07 -12.23
CA TYR A 115 1.86 -9.38 -11.31
C TYR A 115 2.34 -10.82 -11.43
N LEU A 116 1.41 -11.78 -11.34
CA LEU A 116 1.72 -13.21 -11.40
C LEU A 116 2.36 -13.58 -12.75
N VAL A 117 1.79 -13.07 -13.84
CA VAL A 117 2.34 -13.26 -15.19
C VAL A 117 3.70 -12.58 -15.33
N GLY A 118 3.85 -11.34 -14.88
CA GLY A 118 5.11 -10.60 -14.95
C GLY A 118 6.25 -11.31 -14.21
N MET A 119 6.00 -11.78 -12.99
CA MET A 119 6.98 -12.53 -12.20
C MET A 119 7.29 -13.90 -12.81
N TYR A 120 6.29 -14.59 -13.34
CA TYR A 120 6.49 -15.83 -14.08
C TYR A 120 7.37 -15.60 -15.32
N LEU A 121 7.08 -14.58 -16.13
CA LEU A 121 7.85 -14.24 -17.32
C LEU A 121 9.29 -13.87 -16.97
N LEU A 122 9.50 -13.08 -15.91
CA LEU A 122 10.84 -12.80 -15.36
C LEU A 122 11.56 -14.10 -14.99
N GLY A 123 10.91 -14.99 -14.24
CA GLY A 123 11.46 -16.30 -13.87
C GLY A 123 11.78 -17.16 -15.08
N ARG A 124 10.90 -17.23 -16.08
CA ARG A 124 11.14 -17.95 -17.34
C ARG A 124 12.34 -17.39 -18.08
N TRP A 125 12.48 -16.07 -18.09
CA TRP A 125 13.55 -15.36 -18.77
C TRP A 125 14.91 -15.56 -18.09
N LEU A 126 14.94 -15.60 -16.75
CA LEU A 126 16.14 -15.81 -15.94
C LEU A 126 16.58 -17.28 -15.88
N TYR A 127 15.64 -18.19 -15.64
CA TYR A 127 15.91 -19.59 -15.29
C TYR A 127 15.73 -20.56 -16.47
N GLY A 128 14.99 -20.17 -17.51
CA GLY A 128 14.71 -21.02 -18.67
C GLY A 128 13.74 -22.17 -18.43
N SER A 129 13.25 -22.36 -17.20
CA SER A 129 12.38 -23.47 -16.79
C SER A 129 11.03 -22.97 -16.23
N PRO A 130 9.90 -23.62 -16.57
CA PRO A 130 8.57 -23.22 -16.07
C PRO A 130 8.35 -23.48 -14.57
N GLY A 131 8.91 -24.55 -14.01
CA GLY A 131 8.72 -24.88 -12.59
C GLY A 131 9.28 -23.83 -11.62
N PRO A 132 10.57 -23.45 -11.72
CA PRO A 132 11.14 -22.38 -10.90
C PRO A 132 10.47 -21.03 -11.16
N ALA A 133 10.01 -20.77 -12.39
CA ALA A 133 9.27 -19.54 -12.70
C ALA A 133 7.91 -19.46 -11.99
N LEU A 134 7.16 -20.57 -11.95
CA LEU A 134 5.94 -20.70 -11.15
C LEU A 134 6.23 -20.47 -9.67
N ILE A 135 7.24 -21.15 -9.12
CA ILE A 135 7.61 -21.02 -7.70
C ILE A 135 8.00 -19.57 -7.37
N LEU A 136 8.75 -18.90 -8.25
CA LEU A 136 9.06 -17.47 -8.09
C LEU A 136 7.78 -16.64 -8.05
N ALA A 137 6.85 -16.81 -9.00
CA ALA A 137 5.62 -16.03 -9.06
C ALA A 137 4.77 -16.20 -7.78
N LEU A 138 4.66 -17.43 -7.27
CA LEU A 138 3.92 -17.72 -6.04
C LEU A 138 4.61 -17.12 -4.81
N LEU A 139 5.92 -17.32 -4.63
CA LEU A 139 6.68 -16.74 -3.51
C LEU A 139 6.63 -15.21 -3.51
N MET A 140 6.66 -14.60 -4.70
CA MET A 140 6.54 -13.16 -4.87
C MET A 140 5.16 -12.63 -4.50
N SER A 141 4.11 -13.43 -4.67
CA SER A 141 2.73 -13.01 -4.42
C SER A 141 2.37 -12.91 -2.94
N VAL A 142 3.00 -13.71 -2.09
CA VAL A 142 2.75 -13.78 -0.65
C VAL A 142 3.27 -12.54 0.07
N THR A 143 2.52 -12.10 1.09
CA THR A 143 2.89 -10.94 1.90
C THR A 143 4.10 -11.21 2.79
N VAL A 144 5.10 -10.33 2.68
CA VAL A 144 6.24 -10.25 3.59
C VAL A 144 6.29 -8.83 4.13
N TRP A 145 6.00 -8.68 5.43
CA TRP A 145 6.08 -7.41 6.13
C TRP A 145 7.53 -6.96 6.33
N VAL A 146 7.83 -5.71 5.96
CA VAL A 146 9.19 -5.14 5.97
C VAL A 146 9.34 -4.09 7.07
N GLY A 147 8.24 -3.52 7.56
CA GLY A 147 8.24 -2.41 8.54
C GLY A 147 7.92 -1.07 7.88
N TRP A 148 7.96 0.02 8.65
CA TRP A 148 7.63 1.38 8.17
C TRP A 148 6.29 1.50 7.41
N GLY A 149 5.28 0.74 7.83
CA GLY A 149 3.98 0.69 7.17
C GLY A 149 4.03 0.10 5.75
N THR A 150 5.01 -0.75 5.42
CA THR A 150 5.14 -1.36 4.09
C THR A 150 5.41 -2.86 4.10
N PHE A 151 5.10 -3.48 2.96
CA PHE A 151 5.27 -4.90 2.68
C PHE A 151 5.65 -5.14 1.21
N TRP A 152 6.15 -6.34 0.93
CA TRP A 152 6.19 -6.94 -0.40
C TRP A 152 5.09 -7.99 -0.52
N GLY A 153 4.53 -8.19 -1.72
CA GLY A 153 3.42 -9.12 -1.97
C GLY A 153 2.30 -8.45 -2.75
N VAL A 154 1.43 -9.26 -3.35
CA VAL A 154 0.29 -8.81 -4.16
C VAL A 154 -1.06 -9.24 -3.57
N THR A 155 -1.07 -10.21 -2.65
CA THR A 155 -2.30 -10.76 -2.09
C THR A 155 -2.77 -10.12 -0.80
N HIS A 156 -1.92 -9.34 -0.11
CA HIS A 156 -2.13 -8.87 1.27
C HIS A 156 -3.52 -8.29 1.57
N SER A 157 -3.72 -7.06 1.10
CA SER A 157 -4.87 -6.20 1.31
C SER A 157 -5.31 -5.68 -0.06
N ASP A 158 -6.09 -4.61 -0.09
CA ASP A 158 -6.54 -4.06 -1.36
C ASP A 158 -5.34 -3.53 -2.18
N PRO A 159 -5.25 -3.85 -3.48
CA PRO A 159 -4.15 -3.36 -4.30
C PRO A 159 -4.19 -1.83 -4.39
N VAL A 160 -3.12 -1.19 -3.90
CA VAL A 160 -2.90 0.26 -4.01
C VAL A 160 -1.75 0.52 -4.99
N PRO A 161 -1.37 1.78 -5.32
CA PRO A 161 -0.47 2.02 -6.44
C PRO A 161 0.91 1.37 -6.29
N ARG A 162 1.33 1.12 -5.04
CA ARG A 162 2.56 0.35 -4.73
C ARG A 162 2.55 -1.07 -5.30
N THR A 163 1.39 -1.69 -5.41
CA THR A 163 1.15 -3.04 -5.96
C THR A 163 1.17 -3.01 -7.48
N PHE A 164 0.61 -1.97 -8.10
CA PHE A 164 0.73 -1.70 -9.54
C PHE A 164 2.18 -1.55 -9.98
N PHE A 165 2.95 -0.78 -9.23
CA PHE A 165 4.38 -0.66 -9.51
C PHE A 165 5.10 -2.00 -9.38
N ALA A 166 4.77 -2.80 -8.37
CA ALA A 166 5.38 -4.11 -8.17
C ALA A 166 5.06 -5.10 -9.32
N ALA A 167 3.88 -4.99 -9.96
CA ALA A 167 3.52 -5.78 -11.13
C ALA A 167 4.30 -5.37 -12.39
N LEU A 168 4.66 -4.09 -12.52
CA LEU A 168 5.49 -3.59 -13.63
C LEU A 168 6.98 -3.82 -13.42
N TRP A 169 7.43 -3.86 -12.16
CA TRP A 169 8.82 -4.05 -11.77
C TRP A 169 9.56 -5.21 -12.45
N PRO A 170 8.99 -6.43 -12.63
CA PRO A 170 9.68 -7.51 -13.35
C PRO A 170 10.09 -7.12 -14.77
N PHE A 171 9.27 -6.35 -15.49
CA PHE A 171 9.58 -5.88 -16.83
C PHE A 171 10.68 -4.80 -16.82
N MET A 172 10.63 -3.90 -15.84
CA MET A 172 11.67 -2.90 -15.63
C MET A 172 13.02 -3.56 -15.32
N LEU A 173 13.01 -4.63 -14.50
CA LEU A 173 14.20 -5.39 -14.16
C LEU A 173 14.79 -6.11 -15.37
N MET A 174 13.96 -6.73 -16.21
CA MET A 174 14.40 -7.29 -17.49
C MET A 174 15.04 -6.22 -18.38
N GLY A 175 14.40 -5.05 -18.50
CA GLY A 175 14.92 -3.90 -19.24
C GLY A 175 16.27 -3.41 -18.70
N ALA A 176 16.43 -3.33 -17.38
CA ALA A 176 17.68 -2.91 -16.75
C ALA A 176 18.82 -3.91 -17.00
N VAL A 177 18.56 -5.21 -16.95
CA VAL A 177 19.55 -6.23 -17.28
C VAL A 177 19.91 -6.21 -18.78
N VAL A 178 18.96 -5.91 -19.66
CA VAL A 178 19.25 -5.69 -21.10
C VAL A 178 20.11 -4.43 -21.29
N ALA A 179 19.76 -3.32 -20.64
CA ALA A 179 20.51 -2.06 -20.67
C ALA A 179 21.91 -2.18 -20.05
N MET A 180 22.09 -3.11 -19.12
CA MET A 180 23.38 -3.47 -18.56
C MET A 180 24.31 -4.09 -19.63
N ARG A 181 23.75 -4.88 -20.56
CA ARG A 181 24.50 -5.43 -21.71
C ARG A 181 24.69 -4.42 -22.84
N HIS A 182 23.67 -3.61 -23.10
CA HIS A 182 23.63 -2.66 -24.20
C HIS A 182 23.49 -1.24 -23.64
N ALA A 183 24.62 -0.60 -23.35
CA ALA A 183 24.64 0.66 -22.61
C ALA A 183 23.87 1.83 -23.25
N LEU A 184 23.63 1.80 -24.57
CA LEU A 184 22.78 2.79 -25.24
C LEU A 184 21.31 2.73 -24.80
N TRP A 185 20.86 1.61 -24.23
CA TRP A 185 19.50 1.44 -23.70
C TRP A 185 19.36 1.91 -22.24
N ARG A 186 20.45 2.31 -21.57
CA ARG A 186 20.38 2.78 -20.17
C ARG A 186 19.49 4.01 -20.01
N PRO A 187 19.56 5.05 -20.86
CA PRO A 187 18.63 6.18 -20.76
C PRO A 187 17.17 5.76 -20.93
N VAL A 188 16.88 4.78 -21.78
CA VAL A 188 15.51 4.26 -21.96
C VAL A 188 15.02 3.51 -20.71
N ALA A 189 15.88 2.68 -20.10
CA ALA A 189 15.55 2.01 -18.85
C ALA A 189 15.31 3.02 -17.70
N MET A 190 16.07 4.12 -17.68
CA MET A 190 15.92 5.21 -16.72
C MET A 190 14.67 6.06 -16.99
N LEU A 191 14.31 6.29 -18.25
CA LEU A 191 13.04 6.92 -18.62
C LEU A 191 11.86 6.08 -18.14
N ALA A 192 11.89 4.76 -18.35
CA ALA A 192 10.86 3.86 -17.84
C ALA A 192 10.76 3.92 -16.30
N ALA A 193 11.90 3.97 -15.59
CA ALA A 193 11.93 4.17 -14.15
C ALA A 193 11.30 5.51 -13.73
N GLY A 194 11.60 6.60 -14.44
CA GLY A 194 11.06 7.93 -14.16
C GLY A 194 9.57 8.06 -14.49
N LEU A 195 9.10 7.47 -15.59
CA LEU A 195 7.66 7.38 -15.92
C LEU A 195 6.87 6.58 -14.88
N GLY A 196 7.54 5.71 -14.13
CA GLY A 196 6.97 5.01 -12.99
C GLY A 196 6.40 5.93 -11.90
N MET A 197 6.70 7.24 -11.91
CA MET A 197 6.12 8.21 -10.97
C MET A 197 4.59 8.29 -11.04
N TRP A 198 4.01 8.16 -12.24
CA TRP A 198 2.55 8.06 -12.44
C TRP A 198 1.95 6.71 -12.05
N VAL A 199 2.79 5.75 -11.63
CA VAL A 199 2.32 4.49 -11.06
C VAL A 199 2.49 4.55 -9.55
N HIS A 200 3.70 4.82 -9.06
CA HIS A 200 3.98 4.95 -7.64
C HIS A 200 5.31 5.66 -7.42
N GLY A 201 5.26 6.91 -6.93
CA GLY A 201 6.44 7.76 -6.77
C GLY A 201 7.58 7.12 -5.98
N LEU A 202 7.29 6.51 -4.83
CA LEU A 202 8.33 5.88 -3.99
C LEU A 202 8.99 4.68 -4.68
N GLY A 203 8.22 3.90 -5.45
CA GLY A 203 8.74 2.76 -6.20
C GLY A 203 9.65 3.21 -7.34
N ALA A 204 9.25 4.26 -8.05
CA ALA A 204 9.98 4.85 -9.15
C ALA A 204 11.32 5.42 -8.70
N LEU A 205 11.34 6.20 -7.62
CA LEU A 205 12.55 6.81 -7.07
C LEU A 205 13.56 5.75 -6.60
N ASN A 206 13.12 4.74 -5.85
CA ASN A 206 13.98 3.64 -5.41
C ASN A 206 14.50 2.81 -6.59
N THR A 207 13.67 2.52 -7.58
CA THR A 207 14.06 1.76 -8.77
C THR A 207 15.05 2.54 -9.65
N GLY A 208 14.81 3.84 -9.84
CA GLY A 208 15.72 4.73 -10.53
C GLY A 208 17.09 4.79 -9.86
N ALA A 209 17.12 4.94 -8.53
CA ALA A 209 18.37 4.91 -7.77
C ALA A 209 19.11 3.57 -7.93
N MET A 210 18.41 2.44 -7.78
CA MET A 210 18.98 1.11 -8.00
C MET A 210 19.61 0.97 -9.39
N PHE A 211 18.88 1.33 -10.44
CA PHE A 211 19.37 1.22 -11.82
C PHE A 211 20.53 2.16 -12.09
N PHE A 212 20.44 3.41 -11.65
CA PHE A 212 21.50 4.40 -11.87
C PHE A 212 22.80 3.99 -11.19
N VAL A 213 22.77 3.59 -9.92
CA VAL A 213 23.96 3.14 -9.19
C VAL A 213 24.54 1.88 -9.82
N ALA A 214 23.71 0.95 -10.27
CA ALA A 214 24.18 -0.23 -11.02
C ALA A 214 24.88 0.16 -12.31
N PHE A 215 24.31 1.08 -13.11
CA PHE A 215 24.93 1.55 -14.35
C PHE A 215 26.21 2.35 -14.08
N PHE A 216 26.26 3.13 -13.00
CA PHE A 216 27.43 3.90 -12.59
C PHE A 216 28.67 3.01 -12.43
N PHE A 217 28.56 1.94 -11.65
CA PHE A 217 29.67 1.01 -11.40
C PHE A 217 30.00 0.09 -12.58
N CYS A 218 29.13 0.06 -13.57
CA CYS A 218 29.21 -0.88 -14.68
C CYS A 218 29.65 -0.18 -15.97
N ARG A 219 30.93 0.20 -16.06
CA ARG A 219 31.47 0.76 -17.31
C ARG A 219 31.51 -0.31 -18.41
N PRO A 220 30.93 -0.08 -19.61
CA PRO A 220 31.02 -1.04 -20.71
C PRO A 220 32.46 -1.26 -21.17
N ALA A 221 32.78 -2.48 -21.59
CA ALA A 221 34.09 -2.80 -22.15
C ALA A 221 34.36 -1.96 -23.41
N GLY A 222 35.56 -1.40 -23.51
CA GLY A 222 35.97 -0.54 -24.63
C GLY A 222 35.41 0.89 -24.60
N TRP A 223 34.64 1.28 -23.59
CA TRP A 223 34.20 2.67 -23.45
C TRP A 223 35.22 3.51 -22.66
N SER A 224 35.47 4.74 -23.14
CA SER A 224 36.18 5.76 -22.37
C SER A 224 35.33 6.24 -21.19
N TRP A 225 35.97 6.82 -20.17
CA TRP A 225 35.27 7.42 -19.05
C TRP A 225 34.33 8.55 -19.48
N THR A 226 34.76 9.41 -20.42
CA THR A 226 33.93 10.49 -20.96
C THR A 226 32.64 9.97 -21.59
N LYS A 227 32.72 8.91 -22.41
CA LYS A 227 31.55 8.29 -23.03
C LYS A 227 30.60 7.68 -21.99
N HIS A 228 31.17 7.03 -20.97
CA HIS A 228 30.39 6.47 -19.86
C HIS A 228 29.69 7.56 -19.04
N LEU A 229 30.41 8.62 -18.65
CA LEU A 229 29.85 9.75 -17.92
C LEU A 229 28.77 10.48 -18.74
N GLY A 230 28.99 10.70 -20.04
CA GLY A 230 27.98 11.28 -20.94
C GLY A 230 26.70 10.44 -21.00
N ASN A 231 26.82 9.11 -21.04
CA ASN A 231 25.66 8.22 -20.98
C ASN A 231 24.95 8.26 -19.62
N LEU A 232 25.70 8.39 -18.51
CA LEU A 232 25.12 8.57 -17.18
C LEU A 232 24.39 9.91 -17.03
N VAL A 233 24.92 10.99 -17.61
CA VAL A 233 24.21 12.28 -17.65
C VAL A 233 22.90 12.14 -18.42
N LEU A 234 22.91 11.49 -19.58
CA LEU A 234 21.66 11.19 -20.32
C LEU A 234 20.69 10.34 -19.50
N CYS A 235 21.19 9.36 -18.74
CA CYS A 235 20.37 8.58 -17.82
C CYS A 235 19.69 9.46 -16.76
N LEU A 236 20.41 10.41 -16.17
CA LEU A 236 19.85 11.35 -15.19
C LEU A 236 18.81 12.28 -15.85
N VAL A 237 19.08 12.81 -17.04
CA VAL A 237 18.12 13.65 -17.76
C VAL A 237 16.83 12.88 -18.05
N PHE A 238 16.94 11.69 -18.62
CA PHE A 238 15.78 10.87 -18.99
C PHE A 238 14.98 10.39 -17.76
N PHE A 239 15.64 10.23 -16.62
CA PHE A 239 14.98 9.93 -15.35
C PHE A 239 14.32 11.16 -14.73
N PHE A 240 15.03 12.29 -14.65
CA PHE A 240 14.57 13.45 -13.91
C PHE A 240 13.54 14.28 -14.66
N VAL A 241 13.51 14.25 -16.01
CA VAL A 241 12.43 14.92 -16.77
C VAL A 241 11.04 14.48 -16.29
N PRO A 242 10.66 13.18 -16.33
CA PRO A 242 9.35 12.75 -15.83
C PRO A 242 9.19 12.95 -14.32
N VAL A 243 10.25 12.73 -13.52
CA VAL A 243 10.19 12.91 -12.06
C VAL A 243 9.87 14.35 -11.68
N LEU A 244 10.54 15.31 -12.31
CA LEU A 244 10.32 16.73 -12.05
C LEU A 244 8.97 17.18 -12.61
N THR A 245 8.54 16.69 -13.78
CA THR A 245 7.18 16.98 -14.29
C THR A 245 6.11 16.54 -13.30
N PHE A 246 6.24 15.35 -12.72
CA PHE A 246 5.29 14.84 -11.73
C PHE A 246 5.35 15.61 -10.40
N LEU A 247 6.56 15.89 -9.90
CA LEU A 247 6.75 16.51 -8.58
C LEU A 247 6.63 18.04 -8.60
N TRP A 248 6.70 18.71 -9.75
CA TRP A 248 6.68 20.17 -9.86
C TRP A 248 5.58 20.84 -9.04
N PRO A 249 4.30 20.37 -9.05
CA PRO A 249 3.24 20.97 -8.24
C PRO A 249 3.46 20.83 -6.73
N SER A 250 4.21 19.83 -6.28
CA SER A 250 4.43 19.47 -4.86
C SER A 250 5.74 20.01 -4.28
N LEU A 251 6.74 20.30 -5.13
CA LEU A 251 8.06 20.76 -4.70
C LEU A 251 8.05 22.22 -4.19
N GLY A 252 7.01 22.99 -4.51
CA GLY A 252 6.85 24.35 -4.02
C GLY A 252 6.65 24.39 -2.50
N GLN A 253 7.53 25.07 -1.79
CA GLN A 253 7.21 25.72 -0.52
C GLN A 253 7.45 27.22 -0.72
N LYS A 254 6.37 28.00 -0.80
CA LYS A 254 6.46 29.42 -1.18
C LYS A 254 7.19 30.27 -0.12
N GLN A 255 7.18 29.86 1.14
CA GLN A 255 7.79 30.59 2.27
C GLN A 255 8.30 29.62 3.35
N ALA A 256 9.40 29.97 4.04
CA ALA A 256 9.88 29.22 5.20
C ALA A 256 8.87 29.29 6.35
N PHE A 257 8.72 28.18 7.08
CA PHE A 257 7.83 28.12 8.24
C PHE A 257 8.48 28.73 9.48
N SER A 258 7.65 29.31 10.35
CA SER A 258 8.10 29.72 11.68
C SER A 258 8.45 28.49 12.54
N PRO A 259 9.28 28.64 13.59
CA PRO A 259 9.54 27.55 14.52
C PRO A 259 8.27 26.95 15.14
N ALA A 260 7.25 27.78 15.39
CA ALA A 260 5.96 27.34 15.91
C ALA A 260 5.18 26.48 14.91
N ASP A 261 5.17 26.87 13.62
CA ASP A 261 4.54 26.06 12.57
C ASP A 261 5.29 24.73 12.37
N ILE A 262 6.63 24.74 12.43
CA ILE A 262 7.43 23.51 12.37
C ILE A 262 7.10 22.58 13.53
N GLN A 263 7.02 23.09 14.76
CA GLN A 263 6.65 22.27 15.92
C GLN A 263 5.25 21.68 15.76
N MET A 264 4.27 22.48 15.32
CA MET A 264 2.91 22.02 15.05
C MET A 264 2.88 20.90 13.99
N PHE A 265 3.60 21.04 12.88
CA PHE A 265 3.68 19.98 11.87
C PHE A 265 4.42 18.74 12.38
N TYR A 266 5.40 18.91 13.26
CA TYR A 266 6.04 17.78 13.95
C TYR A 266 5.05 17.05 14.86
N ASP A 267 4.23 17.78 15.63
CA ASP A 267 3.20 17.18 16.48
C ASP A 267 2.18 16.41 15.64
N LEU A 268 1.70 17.00 14.54
CA LEU A 268 0.83 16.32 13.57
C LEU A 268 1.50 15.06 13.04
N PHE A 269 2.75 15.17 12.59
CA PHE A 269 3.48 14.05 12.03
C PHE A 269 3.65 12.91 13.05
N SER A 270 3.96 13.26 14.30
CA SER A 270 4.13 12.31 15.39
C SER A 270 2.84 11.54 15.68
N GLN A 271 1.69 12.22 15.71
CA GLN A 271 0.40 11.55 15.94
C GLN A 271 0.01 10.67 14.75
N ARG A 272 0.25 11.15 13.53
CA ARG A 272 -0.24 10.47 12.32
C ARG A 272 0.66 9.32 11.87
N TRP A 273 1.97 9.42 12.04
CA TRP A 273 2.93 8.46 11.47
C TRP A 273 4.05 7.98 12.41
N ALA A 274 4.09 8.33 13.71
CA ALA A 274 5.14 7.81 14.59
C ALA A 274 5.18 6.28 14.66
N LYS A 275 4.01 5.61 14.52
CA LYS A 275 3.91 4.15 14.44
C LYS A 275 4.59 3.56 13.20
N ASP A 276 4.82 4.35 12.16
CA ASP A 276 5.49 3.88 10.94
C ASP A 276 6.94 4.37 10.88
N TYR A 277 7.20 5.66 11.13
CA TYR A 277 8.51 6.28 10.92
C TYR A 277 9.28 6.64 12.19
N GLY A 278 8.62 6.63 13.34
CA GLY A 278 9.29 6.93 14.61
C GLY A 278 10.40 5.92 14.89
N ARG A 279 11.51 6.37 15.50
CA ARG A 279 12.60 5.50 15.97
C ARG A 279 13.23 4.62 14.88
N PHE A 280 13.75 5.26 13.84
CA PHE A 280 14.38 4.61 12.68
C PHE A 280 15.33 3.46 13.04
N ALA A 281 16.26 3.68 13.97
CA ALA A 281 17.27 2.69 14.36
C ALA A 281 16.65 1.44 15.01
N GLU A 282 15.68 1.62 15.92
CA GLU A 282 14.97 0.50 16.55
C GLU A 282 14.20 -0.33 15.52
N ARG A 283 13.56 0.32 14.54
CA ARG A 283 12.86 -0.38 13.45
C ARG A 283 13.80 -1.12 12.52
N LEU A 284 14.96 -0.54 12.22
CA LEU A 284 15.98 -1.21 11.43
C LEU A 284 16.54 -2.43 12.16
N ALA A 285 16.79 -2.32 13.46
CA ALA A 285 17.20 -3.46 14.29
C ALA A 285 16.11 -4.55 14.33
N LEU A 286 14.83 -4.17 14.45
CA LEU A 286 13.71 -5.12 14.40
C LEU A 286 13.60 -5.81 13.04
N PHE A 287 13.76 -5.05 11.94
CA PHE A 287 13.73 -5.59 10.58
C PHE A 287 14.81 -6.66 10.35
N LEU A 288 15.97 -6.49 10.97
CA LEU A 288 17.12 -7.40 10.92
C LEU A 288 17.18 -8.38 12.10
N SER A 289 16.13 -8.46 12.92
CA SER A 289 16.13 -9.34 14.08
C SER A 289 15.92 -10.81 13.69
N TRP A 290 16.64 -11.71 14.36
CA TRP A 290 16.57 -13.16 14.16
C TRP A 290 15.16 -13.74 14.28
N GLY A 291 14.32 -13.15 15.13
CA GLY A 291 12.93 -13.57 15.33
C GLY A 291 11.99 -13.24 14.16
N LYS A 292 12.45 -12.52 13.14
CA LYS A 292 11.63 -12.13 11.98
C LYS A 292 11.95 -12.96 10.74
N PRO A 293 10.93 -13.40 9.97
CA PRO A 293 11.16 -14.11 8.70
C PRO A 293 12.03 -13.34 7.71
N THR A 294 11.95 -12.00 7.71
CA THR A 294 12.75 -11.12 6.85
C THR A 294 14.24 -11.39 6.97
N PHE A 295 14.77 -11.51 8.20
CA PHE A 295 16.18 -11.79 8.43
C PHE A 295 16.62 -13.08 7.71
N TRP A 296 15.85 -14.16 7.85
CA TRP A 296 16.14 -15.45 7.24
C TRP A 296 16.05 -15.43 5.72
N ILE A 297 15.06 -14.72 5.17
CA ILE A 297 14.92 -14.52 3.73
C ILE A 297 16.15 -13.80 3.17
N LEU A 298 16.59 -12.73 3.84
CA LEU A 298 17.76 -11.95 3.43
C LEU A 298 19.06 -12.76 3.53
N LEU A 299 19.23 -13.53 4.62
CA LEU A 299 20.40 -14.40 4.80
C LEU A 299 20.45 -15.50 3.72
N ALA A 300 19.33 -16.18 3.48
CA ALA A 300 19.22 -17.19 2.43
C ALA A 300 19.43 -16.58 1.03
N GLY A 301 18.90 -15.37 0.80
CA GLY A 301 19.12 -14.60 -0.43
C GLY A 301 20.59 -14.25 -0.65
N PHE A 302 21.31 -13.83 0.39
CA PHE A 302 22.73 -13.52 0.33
C PHE A 302 23.59 -14.77 0.05
N ALA A 303 23.34 -15.88 0.77
CA ALA A 303 24.02 -17.15 0.50
C ALA A 303 23.75 -17.64 -0.94
N SER A 304 22.51 -17.51 -1.39
CA SER A 304 22.10 -17.87 -2.74
C SER A 304 22.76 -16.99 -3.81
N TRP A 305 22.90 -15.69 -3.53
CA TRP A 305 23.59 -14.75 -4.41
C TRP A 305 25.05 -15.19 -4.68
N LEU A 306 25.79 -15.65 -3.66
CA LEU A 306 27.16 -16.16 -3.82
C LEU A 306 27.22 -17.34 -4.79
N VAL A 307 26.29 -18.29 -4.66
CA VAL A 307 26.20 -19.47 -5.52
C VAL A 307 25.82 -19.08 -6.95
N VAL A 308 24.80 -18.25 -7.10
CA VAL A 308 24.26 -17.78 -8.38
C VAL A 308 25.28 -16.94 -9.15
N ARG A 309 26.05 -16.08 -8.47
CA ARG A 309 27.05 -15.22 -9.10
C ARG A 309 28.11 -16.02 -9.87
N ARG A 310 28.43 -17.22 -9.39
CA ARG A 310 29.40 -18.14 -9.99
C ARG A 310 28.75 -19.07 -11.02
N ASN A 311 27.62 -19.67 -10.66
CA ASN A 311 27.06 -20.82 -11.38
C ASN A 311 25.80 -20.52 -12.21
N GLY A 312 25.22 -19.32 -12.06
CA GLY A 312 23.98 -18.91 -12.70
C GLY A 312 24.02 -18.87 -14.23
N SER A 313 22.83 -18.84 -14.84
CA SER A 313 22.68 -18.54 -16.27
C SER A 313 23.31 -17.16 -16.62
N PRO A 314 23.66 -16.87 -17.88
CA PRO A 314 24.25 -15.57 -18.24
C PRO A 314 23.41 -14.36 -17.79
N ARG A 315 22.08 -14.42 -17.95
CA ARG A 315 21.15 -13.37 -17.52
C ARG A 315 21.09 -13.25 -16.01
N LEU A 316 21.00 -14.38 -15.31
CA LEU A 316 20.92 -14.40 -13.85
C LEU A 316 22.23 -13.91 -13.21
N ARG A 317 23.40 -14.25 -13.77
CA ARG A 317 24.70 -13.72 -13.32
C ARG A 317 24.82 -12.21 -13.53
N GLN A 318 24.25 -11.68 -14.61
CA GLN A 318 24.21 -10.24 -14.85
C GLN A 318 23.35 -9.53 -13.81
N LEU A 319 22.14 -10.03 -13.55
CA LEU A 319 21.30 -9.51 -12.47
C LEU A 319 22.00 -9.59 -11.11
N ALA A 320 22.60 -10.74 -10.79
CA ALA A 320 23.36 -10.92 -9.55
C ALA A 320 24.56 -9.94 -9.46
N ALA A 321 25.18 -9.55 -10.57
CA ALA A 321 26.24 -8.54 -10.57
C ALA A 321 25.72 -7.13 -10.26
N MET A 322 24.44 -6.84 -10.52
CA MET A 322 23.80 -5.56 -10.19
C MET A 322 23.34 -5.49 -8.73
N CYS A 323 23.05 -6.62 -8.08
CA CYS A 323 22.50 -6.67 -6.71
C CYS A 323 23.29 -5.85 -5.67
N PRO A 324 24.65 -5.89 -5.61
CA PRO A 324 25.38 -5.06 -4.65
C PRO A 324 25.12 -3.57 -4.84
N ALA A 325 25.04 -3.12 -6.09
CA ALA A 325 24.72 -1.72 -6.41
C ALA A 325 23.26 -1.37 -6.05
N PHE A 326 22.33 -2.31 -6.19
CA PHE A 326 20.95 -2.12 -5.74
C PHE A 326 20.85 -1.97 -4.22
N VAL A 327 21.52 -2.85 -3.46
CA VAL A 327 21.56 -2.77 -2.00
C VAL A 327 22.18 -1.45 -1.56
N LEU A 328 23.29 -1.05 -2.19
CA LEU A 328 23.93 0.25 -1.93
C LEU A 328 22.98 1.41 -2.23
N ALA A 329 22.26 1.39 -3.35
CA ALA A 329 21.30 2.45 -3.69
C ALA A 329 20.19 2.56 -2.64
N LEU A 330 19.60 1.44 -2.22
CA LEU A 330 18.56 1.42 -1.19
C LEU A 330 19.07 1.94 0.16
N ALA A 331 20.31 1.59 0.53
CA ALA A 331 20.96 2.12 1.72
C ALA A 331 21.16 3.64 1.61
N LEU A 332 21.69 4.14 0.47
CA LEU A 332 21.88 5.58 0.24
C LEU A 332 20.56 6.35 0.28
N VAL A 333 19.50 5.84 -0.35
CA VAL A 333 18.17 6.46 -0.34
C VAL A 333 17.56 6.48 1.08
N SER A 334 17.74 5.40 1.85
CA SER A 334 17.29 5.34 3.24
C SER A 334 18.09 6.28 4.15
N THR A 335 19.40 6.39 3.95
CA THR A 335 20.24 7.35 4.67
C THR A 335 19.88 8.79 4.30
N PHE A 336 19.60 9.07 3.02
CA PHE A 336 19.11 10.38 2.58
C PHE A 336 17.79 10.75 3.26
N SER A 337 16.84 9.81 3.33
CA SER A 337 15.57 9.94 4.05
C SER A 337 15.78 10.39 5.50
N TRP A 338 16.68 9.72 6.20
CA TRP A 338 17.03 10.03 7.59
C TRP A 338 17.76 11.38 7.72
N LEU A 339 18.76 11.66 6.88
CA LEU A 339 19.48 12.94 6.92
C LEU A 339 18.56 14.12 6.61
N GLU A 340 17.66 13.99 5.64
CA GLU A 340 16.68 15.02 5.32
C GLU A 340 15.74 15.31 6.49
N SER A 341 15.34 14.27 7.23
CA SER A 341 14.53 14.43 8.45
C SER A 341 15.22 15.24 9.56
N LEU A 342 16.56 15.23 9.60
CA LEU A 342 17.35 15.99 10.56
C LEU A 342 17.65 17.42 10.08
N LEU A 343 17.82 17.61 8.78
CA LEU A 343 18.27 18.88 8.18
C LEU A 343 17.13 19.81 7.78
N ALA A 344 15.96 19.29 7.41
CA ALA A 344 14.84 20.12 6.96
C ALA A 344 14.25 21.03 8.06
N PRO A 345 13.99 20.56 9.31
CA PRO A 345 13.36 21.39 10.33
C PRO A 345 14.17 22.65 10.71
N PRO A 346 15.50 22.58 10.92
CA PRO A 346 16.32 23.78 11.16
C PRO A 346 16.28 24.82 10.04
N MET A 347 15.92 24.42 8.81
CA MET A 347 15.79 25.31 7.65
C MET A 347 14.36 25.86 7.50
N GLY A 348 13.46 25.64 8.46
CA GLY A 348 12.05 26.03 8.34
C GLY A 348 11.31 25.25 7.26
N ARG A 349 11.72 24.01 6.99
CA ARG A 349 11.11 23.11 5.98
C ARG A 349 10.60 21.83 6.61
N LEU A 350 9.55 21.27 6.01
CA LEU A 350 9.02 19.97 6.42
C LEU A 350 9.83 18.84 5.76
N PRO A 351 10.13 17.77 6.50
CA PRO A 351 10.82 16.62 5.93
C PRO A 351 9.91 15.82 5.00
N MET A 352 10.23 15.79 3.71
CA MET A 352 9.41 15.15 2.68
C MET A 352 9.94 13.76 2.29
N ALA A 353 11.17 13.41 2.68
CA ALA A 353 11.81 12.18 2.24
C ALA A 353 11.57 10.99 3.18
N HIS A 354 10.87 11.15 4.30
CA HIS A 354 10.67 10.12 5.34
C HIS A 354 10.09 8.79 4.81
N GLU A 355 9.30 8.84 3.73
CA GLU A 355 8.71 7.67 3.05
C GLU A 355 9.76 6.81 2.31
N PHE A 356 10.93 7.35 1.97
CA PHE A 356 11.92 6.68 1.11
C PHE A 356 12.49 5.39 1.72
N VAL A 357 12.53 5.28 3.05
CA VAL A 357 12.94 4.05 3.75
C VAL A 357 12.10 2.83 3.37
N ARG A 358 10.84 3.04 2.93
CA ARG A 358 9.97 1.96 2.43
C ARG A 358 10.57 1.23 1.23
N GLY A 359 11.54 1.83 0.55
CA GLY A 359 12.34 1.20 -0.51
C GLY A 359 13.05 -0.08 -0.10
N LEU A 360 13.35 -0.28 1.20
CA LEU A 360 13.98 -1.50 1.70
C LEU A 360 13.18 -2.77 1.37
N ARG A 361 11.88 -2.65 1.08
CA ARG A 361 11.05 -3.78 0.65
C ARG A 361 11.55 -4.48 -0.61
N TYR A 362 12.30 -3.81 -1.49
CA TYR A 362 12.89 -4.42 -2.69
C TYR A 362 14.00 -5.43 -2.36
N LEU A 363 14.48 -5.50 -1.13
CA LEU A 363 15.42 -6.55 -0.70
C LEU A 363 14.76 -7.94 -0.72
N ILE A 364 13.48 -8.03 -0.40
CA ILE A 364 12.71 -9.29 -0.40
C ILE A 364 12.63 -9.94 -1.79
N PRO A 365 12.15 -9.27 -2.86
CA PRO A 365 12.11 -9.87 -4.18
C PRO A 365 13.52 -10.18 -4.71
N LEU A 366 14.52 -9.33 -4.43
CA LEU A 366 15.90 -9.63 -4.83
C LEU A 366 16.41 -10.92 -4.18
N ALA A 367 16.13 -11.13 -2.89
CA ALA A 367 16.47 -12.35 -2.18
C ALA A 367 15.75 -13.57 -2.77
N TRP A 368 14.45 -13.48 -3.05
CA TRP A 368 13.70 -14.56 -3.67
C TRP A 368 14.20 -14.93 -5.06
N ILE A 369 14.56 -13.96 -5.90
CA ILE A 369 15.14 -14.23 -7.22
C ILE A 369 16.44 -15.02 -7.10
N MET A 370 17.28 -14.70 -6.11
CA MET A 370 18.54 -15.43 -5.89
C MET A 370 18.28 -16.85 -5.37
N LEU A 371 17.39 -17.00 -4.40
CA LEU A 371 17.05 -18.30 -3.82
C LEU A 371 16.46 -19.26 -4.86
N VAL A 372 15.46 -18.81 -5.61
CA VAL A 372 14.89 -19.60 -6.71
C VAL A 372 15.92 -19.82 -7.83
N GLY A 373 16.86 -18.89 -7.99
CA GLY A 373 18.03 -19.06 -8.86
C GLY A 373 18.88 -20.27 -8.51
N VAL A 374 19.09 -20.55 -7.21
CA VAL A 374 19.77 -21.77 -6.75
C VAL A 374 18.94 -23.01 -7.08
N LEU A 375 17.63 -22.98 -6.78
CA LEU A 375 16.72 -24.08 -7.14
C LEU A 375 16.79 -24.38 -8.65
N ALA A 376 16.80 -23.35 -9.50
CA ALA A 376 16.90 -23.49 -10.95
C ALA A 376 18.20 -24.18 -11.42
N LEU A 377 19.31 -24.06 -10.68
CA LEU A 377 20.56 -24.76 -10.98
C LEU A 377 20.47 -26.27 -10.72
N PHE A 378 19.71 -26.67 -9.69
CA PHE A 378 19.49 -28.08 -9.36
C PHE A 378 18.33 -28.68 -10.13
N TRP A 379 17.39 -27.86 -10.62
CA TRP A 379 16.16 -28.28 -11.28
C TRP A 379 16.34 -29.34 -12.38
N PRO A 380 17.32 -29.24 -13.31
CA PRO A 380 17.49 -30.25 -14.35
C PRO A 380 17.95 -31.62 -13.83
N ARG A 381 18.53 -31.67 -12.63
CA ARG A 381 19.03 -32.90 -11.99
C ARG A 381 17.93 -33.63 -11.20
N MET A 382 16.78 -33.00 -11.01
CA MET A 382 15.69 -33.56 -10.21
C MET A 382 14.83 -34.51 -11.04
N ALA A 383 14.39 -35.60 -10.43
CA ALA A 383 13.41 -36.50 -11.02
C ALA A 383 12.12 -35.74 -11.40
N ALA A 384 11.40 -36.22 -12.43
CA ALA A 384 10.21 -35.54 -12.93
C ALA A 384 9.11 -35.44 -11.86
N TRP A 385 8.86 -36.52 -11.13
CA TRP A 385 7.86 -36.55 -10.04
C TRP A 385 8.19 -35.54 -8.94
N LEU A 386 9.46 -35.34 -8.59
CA LEU A 386 9.88 -34.37 -7.58
C LEU A 386 9.65 -32.93 -8.05
N ARG A 387 9.92 -32.65 -9.33
CA ARG A 387 9.64 -31.33 -9.94
C ARG A 387 8.15 -31.01 -9.92
N VAL A 388 7.31 -31.97 -10.33
CA VAL A 388 5.85 -31.83 -10.30
C VAL A 388 5.36 -31.68 -8.86
N GLY A 389 5.83 -32.54 -7.95
CA GLY A 389 5.48 -32.50 -6.53
C GLY A 389 5.79 -31.15 -5.88
N LEU A 390 6.95 -30.54 -6.17
CA LEU A 390 7.29 -29.21 -5.67
C LEU A 390 6.38 -28.11 -6.23
N CYS A 391 6.02 -28.17 -7.51
CA CYS A 391 5.08 -27.21 -8.09
C CYS A 391 3.68 -27.34 -7.49
N VAL A 392 3.18 -28.57 -7.34
CA VAL A 392 1.89 -28.84 -6.69
C VAL A 392 1.91 -28.38 -5.24
N LEU A 393 2.95 -28.72 -4.49
CA LEU A 393 3.10 -28.28 -3.10
C LEU A 393 3.12 -26.75 -2.99
N ALA A 394 3.83 -26.05 -3.86
CA ALA A 394 3.86 -24.59 -3.85
C ALA A 394 2.48 -23.98 -4.09
N VAL A 395 1.69 -24.53 -5.03
CA VAL A 395 0.31 -24.09 -5.28
C VAL A 395 -0.58 -24.38 -4.07
N LEU A 396 -0.48 -25.58 -3.48
CA LEU A 396 -1.26 -25.95 -2.30
C LEU A 396 -0.91 -25.07 -1.09
N LEU A 397 0.37 -24.81 -0.82
CA LEU A 397 0.79 -23.90 0.24
C LEU A 397 0.27 -22.48 0.01
N MET A 398 0.30 -22.00 -1.24
CA MET A 398 -0.27 -20.70 -1.58
C MET A 398 -1.77 -20.67 -1.30
N LEU A 399 -2.53 -21.66 -1.74
CA LEU A 399 -3.98 -21.65 -1.57
C LEU A 399 -4.40 -21.90 -0.11
N LEU A 400 -3.77 -22.85 0.56
CA LEU A 400 -4.21 -23.36 1.87
C LEU A 400 -3.60 -22.62 3.06
N CYS A 401 -2.42 -22.01 2.91
CA CYS A 401 -1.72 -21.36 4.02
C CYS A 401 -1.64 -19.83 3.89
N ASN A 402 -2.04 -19.27 2.74
CA ASN A 402 -2.07 -17.82 2.57
C ASN A 402 -3.40 -17.22 3.05
N GLY A 403 -3.43 -16.76 4.31
CA GLY A 403 -4.58 -16.06 4.88
C GLY A 403 -4.74 -14.60 4.44
N ASP A 404 -4.04 -14.17 3.38
CA ASP A 404 -4.14 -12.83 2.83
C ASP A 404 -5.53 -12.56 2.21
N ARG A 405 -5.98 -11.30 2.26
CA ARG A 405 -7.35 -10.90 1.89
C ARG A 405 -7.73 -11.32 0.47
N GLN A 406 -6.83 -11.14 -0.50
CA GLN A 406 -7.13 -11.49 -1.89
C GLN A 406 -7.21 -13.00 -2.11
N ASN A 407 -6.39 -13.80 -1.41
CA ASN A 407 -6.49 -15.26 -1.48
C ASN A 407 -7.78 -15.76 -0.81
N VAL A 408 -8.14 -15.20 0.35
CA VAL A 408 -9.43 -15.48 1.01
C VAL A 408 -10.60 -15.14 0.08
N ALA A 409 -10.52 -14.03 -0.67
CA ALA A 409 -11.54 -13.68 -1.66
C ALA A 409 -11.65 -14.71 -2.79
N ALA A 410 -10.53 -15.16 -3.36
CA ALA A 410 -10.56 -16.21 -4.38
C ALA A 410 -11.19 -17.51 -3.85
N LEU A 411 -10.80 -17.94 -2.65
CA LEU A 411 -11.34 -19.14 -2.00
C LEU A 411 -12.83 -19.01 -1.68
N TYR A 412 -13.26 -17.83 -1.23
CA TYR A 412 -14.66 -17.53 -0.96
C TYR A 412 -15.50 -17.63 -2.23
N SER A 413 -15.01 -17.07 -3.35
CA SER A 413 -15.66 -17.22 -4.65
C SER A 413 -15.76 -18.68 -5.09
N ILE A 414 -14.70 -19.49 -4.89
CA ILE A 414 -14.75 -20.93 -5.21
C ILE A 414 -15.82 -21.63 -4.36
N ALA A 415 -15.85 -21.38 -3.05
CA ALA A 415 -16.81 -22.00 -2.14
C ALA A 415 -18.25 -21.67 -2.55
N GLU A 416 -18.54 -20.40 -2.83
CA GLU A 416 -19.87 -19.94 -3.28
C GLU A 416 -20.30 -20.61 -4.60
N HIS A 417 -19.40 -20.76 -5.57
CA HIS A 417 -19.75 -21.34 -6.88
C HIS A 417 -19.80 -22.87 -6.90
N THR A 418 -19.10 -23.55 -5.98
CA THR A 418 -18.93 -25.02 -6.03
C THR A 418 -19.54 -25.75 -4.85
N GLY A 419 -19.85 -25.06 -3.76
CA GLY A 419 -20.26 -25.67 -2.49
C GLY A 419 -19.15 -26.43 -1.77
N LEU A 420 -17.90 -26.37 -2.24
CA LEU A 420 -16.79 -27.07 -1.61
C LEU A 420 -16.32 -26.35 -0.34
N PRO A 421 -15.97 -27.10 0.73
CA PRO A 421 -15.40 -26.50 1.93
C PRO A 421 -14.00 -25.95 1.62
N MET A 422 -13.83 -24.64 1.77
CA MET A 422 -12.55 -23.95 1.58
C MET A 422 -11.98 -23.45 2.92
N PRO A 423 -10.66 -23.20 3.01
CA PRO A 423 -10.07 -22.57 4.19
C PRO A 423 -10.61 -21.15 4.41
N TYR A 424 -10.61 -20.69 5.67
CA TYR A 424 -10.95 -19.31 6.06
C TYR A 424 -12.41 -18.88 5.83
N MET A 425 -13.35 -19.79 5.52
CA MET A 425 -14.75 -19.42 5.23
C MET A 425 -15.44 -18.69 6.38
N SER A 426 -15.25 -19.12 7.63
CA SER A 426 -15.81 -18.42 8.79
C SER A 426 -15.31 -16.97 8.93
N ARG A 427 -14.08 -16.69 8.50
CA ARG A 427 -13.53 -15.33 8.45
C ARG A 427 -14.14 -14.55 7.28
N ALA A 428 -14.29 -15.18 6.12
CA ALA A 428 -14.84 -14.58 4.92
C ALA A 428 -16.33 -14.21 5.11
N GLU A 429 -17.14 -15.12 5.62
CA GLU A 429 -18.56 -14.91 5.92
C GLU A 429 -18.77 -13.78 6.93
N ARG A 430 -17.98 -13.76 8.01
CA ARG A 430 -18.02 -12.67 9.00
C ARG A 430 -17.69 -11.33 8.34
N ALA A 431 -16.60 -11.27 7.58
CA ALA A 431 -16.18 -10.06 6.89
C ALA A 431 -17.24 -9.57 5.87
N SER A 432 -17.86 -10.49 5.12
CA SER A 432 -18.95 -10.14 4.19
C SER A 432 -20.18 -9.62 4.93
N GLY A 433 -20.57 -10.28 6.03
CA GLY A 433 -21.71 -9.85 6.85
C GLY A 433 -21.52 -8.46 7.47
N GLU A 434 -20.34 -8.19 8.02
CA GLU A 434 -19.97 -6.86 8.55
C GLU A 434 -19.95 -5.80 7.43
N ALA A 435 -19.33 -6.12 6.29
CA ALA A 435 -19.24 -5.20 5.16
C ALA A 435 -20.62 -4.90 4.55
N LYS A 436 -21.53 -5.86 4.53
CA LYS A 436 -22.91 -5.67 4.08
C LYS A 436 -23.65 -4.67 4.97
N LYS A 437 -23.58 -4.85 6.30
CA LYS A 437 -24.20 -3.94 7.27
C LYS A 437 -23.64 -2.52 7.16
N HIS A 438 -22.33 -2.40 6.94
CA HIS A 438 -21.69 -1.11 6.73
C HIS A 438 -22.15 -0.46 5.42
N HIS A 439 -22.21 -1.21 4.32
CA HIS A 439 -22.73 -0.72 3.04
C HIS A 439 -24.18 -0.23 3.16
N GLU A 440 -25.05 -1.01 3.82
CA GLU A 440 -26.44 -0.61 4.10
C GLU A 440 -26.51 0.72 4.86
N ALA A 441 -25.64 0.94 5.84
CA ALA A 441 -25.58 2.18 6.61
C ALA A 441 -25.14 3.38 5.75
N LEU A 442 -24.17 3.19 4.85
CA LEU A 442 -23.72 4.25 3.93
C LEU A 442 -24.79 4.60 2.88
N VAL A 443 -25.55 3.60 2.40
CA VAL A 443 -26.69 3.83 1.51
C VAL A 443 -27.80 4.58 2.24
N ALA A 444 -28.15 4.17 3.46
CA ALA A 444 -29.13 4.89 4.29
C ALA A 444 -28.69 6.34 4.58
N LEU A 445 -27.39 6.57 4.78
CA LEU A 445 -26.84 7.92 4.94
C LEU A 445 -27.02 8.75 3.66
N ARG A 446 -26.78 8.17 2.48
CA ARG A 446 -27.03 8.82 1.19
C ARG A 446 -28.49 9.22 1.03
N GLU A 447 -29.43 8.38 1.47
CA GLU A 447 -30.87 8.63 1.38
C GLU A 447 -31.34 9.68 2.39
N ALA A 448 -30.76 9.71 3.59
CA ALA A 448 -31.13 10.63 4.65
C ALA A 448 -30.60 12.06 4.47
N THR A 449 -29.59 12.26 3.61
CA THR A 449 -28.84 13.53 3.47
C THR A 449 -28.90 14.08 2.06
N MET A 450 -28.71 15.39 1.90
CA MET A 450 -28.70 16.05 0.59
C MET A 450 -27.27 16.12 0.02
N PRO A 451 -27.10 16.17 -1.32
CA PRO A 451 -25.80 16.49 -1.90
C PRO A 451 -25.23 17.78 -1.30
N ASN A 452 -23.91 17.80 -1.06
CA ASN A 452 -23.18 18.88 -0.38
C ASN A 452 -23.42 19.01 1.14
N ASP A 453 -24.29 18.18 1.75
CA ASP A 453 -24.26 18.01 3.21
C ASP A 453 -22.88 17.49 3.64
N VAL A 454 -22.43 17.99 4.79
CA VAL A 454 -21.18 17.55 5.41
C VAL A 454 -21.50 16.72 6.65
N VAL A 455 -20.97 15.49 6.65
CA VAL A 455 -21.20 14.51 7.70
C VAL A 455 -19.98 14.40 8.60
N PHE A 456 -20.18 14.33 9.91
CA PHE A 456 -19.14 13.94 10.83
C PHE A 456 -19.14 12.41 11.00
N SER A 457 -17.99 11.76 10.81
CA SER A 457 -17.83 10.34 11.14
C SER A 457 -16.96 10.19 12.40
N ASN A 458 -17.44 9.42 13.37
CA ASN A 458 -16.70 9.17 14.61
C ASN A 458 -15.41 8.36 14.37
N ALA A 459 -15.49 7.33 13.52
CA ALA A 459 -14.38 6.47 13.11
C ALA A 459 -13.54 7.09 11.98
N GLY A 460 -14.01 8.19 11.36
CA GLY A 460 -13.40 8.77 10.18
C GLY A 460 -13.60 7.91 8.93
N ASP A 461 -14.81 7.35 8.79
CA ASP A 461 -15.16 6.45 7.71
C ASP A 461 -15.21 7.17 6.36
N MET A 462 -14.26 6.83 5.50
CA MET A 462 -14.12 7.45 4.18
C MET A 462 -15.25 7.08 3.22
N GLY A 463 -16.01 6.02 3.49
CA GLY A 463 -17.19 5.60 2.74
C GLY A 463 -18.27 6.68 2.64
N VAL A 464 -18.29 7.63 3.58
CA VAL A 464 -19.10 8.85 3.50
C VAL A 464 -18.84 9.60 2.19
N ARG A 465 -17.57 9.70 1.77
CA ARG A 465 -17.18 10.43 0.57
C ARG A 465 -17.36 9.61 -0.72
N HIS A 466 -17.19 8.29 -0.71
CA HIS A 466 -17.18 7.48 -1.94
C HIS A 466 -18.33 6.49 -2.15
N ILE A 467 -19.20 6.29 -1.15
CA ILE A 467 -20.46 5.52 -1.29
C ILE A 467 -21.65 6.44 -1.02
N ALA A 468 -21.62 7.17 0.11
CA ALA A 468 -22.69 8.11 0.41
C ALA A 468 -22.61 9.38 -0.45
N ASN A 469 -21.46 9.65 -1.08
CA ASN A 469 -21.20 10.82 -1.91
C ASN A 469 -21.55 12.13 -1.18
N ARG A 470 -21.06 12.26 0.06
CA ARG A 470 -21.22 13.46 0.90
C ARG A 470 -19.87 14.05 1.29
N GLY A 471 -19.88 15.35 1.55
CA GLY A 471 -18.74 15.97 2.21
C GLY A 471 -18.55 15.34 3.59
N MET A 472 -17.31 15.30 4.06
CA MET A 472 -17.01 14.79 5.39
C MET A 472 -16.17 15.80 6.16
N GLY A 473 -16.50 15.99 7.44
CA GLY A 473 -15.65 16.71 8.37
C GLY A 473 -14.28 16.04 8.52
N HIS A 474 -13.33 16.72 9.15
CA HIS A 474 -11.97 16.20 9.31
C HIS A 474 -11.93 14.80 9.96
N ALA A 475 -11.38 13.84 9.22
CA ALA A 475 -11.04 12.52 9.73
C ALA A 475 -9.56 12.42 10.13
N PHE A 476 -9.22 11.40 10.90
CA PHE A 476 -7.82 11.11 11.26
C PHE A 476 -6.92 10.97 10.01
N LYS A 477 -7.44 10.34 8.95
CA LYS A 477 -6.71 10.16 7.68
C LYS A 477 -6.38 11.50 6.99
N ASP A 478 -7.21 12.52 7.18
CA ASP A 478 -7.06 13.83 6.53
C ASP A 478 -5.84 14.63 7.01
N GLY A 479 -5.22 14.26 8.14
CA GLY A 479 -3.96 14.85 8.59
C GLY A 479 -2.84 14.77 7.54
N ALA A 480 -2.89 13.75 6.66
CA ALA A 480 -1.98 13.63 5.53
C ALA A 480 -2.09 14.80 4.55
N HIS A 481 -3.32 15.25 4.24
CA HIS A 481 -3.56 16.37 3.33
C HIS A 481 -3.05 17.67 3.93
N SER A 482 -3.33 17.92 5.22
CA SER A 482 -2.85 19.10 5.94
C SER A 482 -1.32 19.21 5.90
N TYR A 483 -0.62 18.09 6.09
CA TYR A 483 0.84 18.02 6.06
C TYR A 483 1.41 18.24 4.65
N TYR A 484 0.98 17.46 3.66
CA TYR A 484 1.55 17.52 2.31
C TYR A 484 1.14 18.76 1.52
N ASN A 485 -0.05 19.32 1.77
CA ASN A 485 -0.44 20.65 1.26
C ASN A 485 0.27 21.79 2.01
N LYS A 486 0.97 21.49 3.11
CA LYS A 486 1.68 22.45 3.96
C LYS A 486 0.76 23.58 4.43
N ASN A 487 -0.44 23.22 4.93
CA ASN A 487 -1.49 24.15 5.35
C ASN A 487 -1.56 24.26 6.89
N PRO A 488 -1.04 25.34 7.51
CA PRO A 488 -1.04 25.49 8.97
C PRO A 488 -2.44 25.58 9.59
N GLY A 489 -3.41 26.18 8.87
CA GLY A 489 -4.78 26.31 9.37
C GLY A 489 -5.44 24.95 9.56
N GLN A 490 -5.40 24.12 8.51
CA GLN A 490 -5.93 22.75 8.56
C GLN A 490 -5.19 21.88 9.56
N ALA A 491 -3.86 22.04 9.68
CA ALA A 491 -3.06 21.30 10.66
C ALA A 491 -3.46 21.65 12.11
N ARG A 492 -3.68 22.93 12.44
CA ARG A 492 -4.15 23.36 13.77
C ARG A 492 -5.54 22.80 14.09
N GLN A 493 -6.45 22.89 13.14
CA GLN A 493 -7.83 22.39 13.30
C GLN A 493 -7.83 20.88 13.53
N TRP A 494 -7.07 20.14 12.72
CA TRP A 494 -6.91 18.69 12.87
C TRP A 494 -6.35 18.32 14.24
N LEU A 495 -5.24 18.93 14.67
CA LEU A 495 -4.64 18.68 16.00
C LEU A 495 -5.58 19.01 17.15
N ALA A 496 -6.34 20.10 17.05
CA ALA A 496 -7.32 20.49 18.07
C ALA A 496 -8.47 19.47 18.17
N ASN A 497 -8.89 18.90 17.04
CA ASN A 497 -9.92 17.88 17.00
C ASN A 497 -9.42 16.54 17.56
N GLU A 498 -8.22 16.09 17.19
CA GLU A 498 -7.64 14.87 17.76
C GLU A 498 -7.41 15.01 19.28
N LYS A 499 -6.93 16.17 19.74
CA LYS A 499 -6.78 16.43 21.19
C LYS A 499 -8.10 16.33 21.94
N LEU A 500 -9.21 16.78 21.35
CA LEU A 500 -10.54 16.66 21.95
C LEU A 500 -11.03 15.20 21.92
N ARG A 501 -10.89 14.53 20.77
CA ARG A 501 -11.29 13.12 20.59
C ARG A 501 -10.58 12.20 21.61
N LEU A 502 -9.30 12.43 21.88
CA LEU A 502 -8.50 11.60 22.80
C LEU A 502 -8.80 11.80 24.29
N LYS A 503 -9.66 12.77 24.68
CA LYS A 503 -9.99 13.00 26.10
C LYS A 503 -10.81 11.88 26.73
N SER A 504 -11.67 11.24 25.95
CA SER A 504 -12.54 10.16 26.41
C SER A 504 -13.00 9.31 25.23
N PRO A 505 -13.51 8.08 25.47
CA PRO A 505 -14.11 7.26 24.42
C PRO A 505 -15.27 7.94 23.67
N ALA A 506 -15.99 8.85 24.34
CA ALA A 506 -17.07 9.65 23.77
C ALA A 506 -16.60 11.03 23.25
N GLY A 507 -15.28 11.31 23.25
CA GLY A 507 -14.73 12.61 22.86
C GLY A 507 -15.04 12.99 21.41
N TYR A 508 -15.39 12.03 20.55
CA TYR A 508 -15.89 12.29 19.20
C TYR A 508 -17.19 13.11 19.20
N VAL A 509 -18.04 12.97 20.23
CA VAL A 509 -19.27 13.76 20.39
C VAL A 509 -18.92 15.22 20.61
N ASP A 510 -17.93 15.52 21.45
CA ASP A 510 -17.45 16.90 21.66
C ASP A 510 -16.93 17.52 20.36
N VAL A 511 -16.18 16.73 19.55
CA VAL A 511 -15.69 17.18 18.25
C VAL A 511 -16.87 17.45 17.30
N TRP A 512 -17.84 16.54 17.22
CA TRP A 512 -19.03 16.71 16.40
C TRP A 512 -19.82 17.95 16.79
N LEU A 513 -20.11 18.14 18.08
CA LEU A 513 -20.85 19.29 18.59
C LEU A 513 -20.11 20.60 18.31
N LYS A 514 -18.80 20.63 18.54
CA LYS A 514 -17.93 21.78 18.23
C LYS A 514 -17.88 22.08 16.73
N SER A 515 -17.91 21.07 15.88
CA SER A 515 -17.84 21.24 14.42
C SER A 515 -19.08 21.93 13.85
N GLY A 516 -20.21 21.92 14.57
CA GLY A 516 -21.45 22.48 14.07
C GLY A 516 -22.17 21.62 13.03
N LEU A 517 -21.60 20.46 12.66
CA LEU A 517 -22.14 19.63 11.57
C LEU A 517 -23.50 19.01 11.94
N PRO A 518 -24.48 19.00 11.01
CA PRO A 518 -25.85 18.55 11.29
C PRO A 518 -25.97 17.02 11.41
N TRP A 519 -25.05 16.28 10.80
CA TRP A 519 -25.12 14.82 10.67
C TRP A 519 -23.94 14.13 11.36
N LEU A 520 -24.22 13.04 12.07
CA LEU A 520 -23.25 12.12 12.63
C LEU A 520 -23.49 10.72 12.05
N PHE A 521 -22.43 10.12 11.52
CA PHE A 521 -22.34 8.72 11.13
C PHE A 521 -21.48 7.99 12.16
N CYS A 522 -22.07 7.02 12.87
CA CYS A 522 -21.48 6.44 14.07
C CYS A 522 -21.44 4.89 14.01
N ASP A 523 -20.28 4.29 14.26
CA ASP A 523 -20.10 2.82 14.36
C ASP A 523 -20.31 2.26 15.79
N ARG A 524 -20.86 3.08 16.69
CA ARG A 524 -21.07 2.75 18.12
C ARG A 524 -22.55 2.74 18.46
N PRO A 525 -23.30 1.69 18.07
CA PRO A 525 -24.72 1.58 18.41
C PRO A 525 -24.98 1.56 19.93
N GLU A 526 -24.00 1.17 20.75
CA GLU A 526 -24.08 1.22 22.21
C GLU A 526 -24.20 2.65 22.77
N ASP A 527 -23.75 3.66 22.02
CA ASP A 527 -23.78 5.06 22.44
C ASP A 527 -25.15 5.74 22.17
N ARG A 528 -26.14 5.00 21.64
CA ARG A 528 -27.47 5.50 21.24
C ARG A 528 -28.12 6.40 22.28
N ALA A 529 -28.24 5.93 23.52
CA ALA A 529 -28.92 6.68 24.60
C ALA A 529 -28.20 7.99 24.96
N MET A 530 -26.89 8.07 24.75
CA MET A 530 -26.13 9.31 24.93
C MET A 530 -26.35 10.26 23.76
N LEU A 531 -26.34 9.75 22.52
CA LEU A 531 -26.50 10.55 21.30
C LEU A 531 -27.90 11.15 21.17
N GLU A 532 -28.93 10.47 21.67
CA GLU A 532 -30.32 10.97 21.69
C GLU A 532 -30.50 12.26 22.50
N LYS A 533 -29.56 12.58 23.40
CA LYS A 533 -29.57 13.85 24.14
C LYS A 533 -29.27 15.05 23.25
N TYR A 534 -28.57 14.85 22.13
CA TYR A 534 -28.04 15.90 21.27
C TYR A 534 -28.62 15.90 19.84
N GLY A 535 -29.29 14.80 19.46
CA GLY A 535 -29.84 14.61 18.12
C GLY A 535 -30.85 13.48 18.08
N ASN A 536 -31.56 13.36 16.97
CA ASN A 536 -32.50 12.27 16.73
C ASN A 536 -31.80 11.18 15.91
N VAL A 537 -31.84 9.94 16.39
CA VAL A 537 -31.42 8.77 15.61
C VAL A 537 -32.46 8.58 14.50
N VAL A 538 -32.06 8.77 13.25
CA VAL A 538 -32.96 8.67 12.09
C VAL A 538 -32.90 7.29 11.43
N TRP A 539 -31.84 6.53 11.69
CA TRP A 539 -31.65 5.19 11.18
C TRP A 539 -30.63 4.43 12.04
N GLU A 540 -30.82 3.12 12.19
CA GLU A 540 -29.89 2.24 12.90
C GLU A 540 -29.90 0.81 12.33
N ASN A 541 -28.76 0.13 12.46
CA ASN A 541 -28.67 -1.33 12.38
C ASN A 541 -27.76 -1.86 13.50
N SER A 542 -27.45 -3.16 13.48
CA SER A 542 -26.66 -3.78 14.56
C SER A 542 -25.22 -3.26 14.70
N GLY A 543 -24.73 -2.42 13.79
CA GLY A 543 -23.35 -1.91 13.81
C GLY A 543 -23.23 -0.39 13.62
N TRP A 544 -24.28 0.31 13.19
CA TRP A 544 -24.20 1.71 12.80
C TRP A 544 -25.45 2.51 13.18
N LEU A 545 -25.23 3.79 13.46
CA LEU A 545 -26.26 4.80 13.72
C LEU A 545 -26.07 6.01 12.78
N ILE A 546 -27.19 6.59 12.34
CA ILE A 546 -27.22 7.91 11.71
C ILE A 546 -28.01 8.85 12.62
N VAL A 547 -27.38 9.95 13.03
CA VAL A 547 -27.95 10.91 13.96
C VAL A 547 -28.04 12.28 13.32
N ARG A 548 -29.20 12.91 13.39
CA ARG A 548 -29.43 14.30 13.00
C ARG A 548 -29.43 15.17 14.24
N ARG A 549 -28.54 16.16 14.31
CA ARG A 549 -28.44 17.10 15.45
C ARG A 549 -29.74 17.88 15.65
N HIS A 550 -30.07 18.19 16.91
CA HIS A 550 -31.17 19.12 17.23
C HIS A 550 -30.82 20.55 16.77
N GLU A 551 -31.79 21.26 16.20
CA GLU A 551 -31.64 22.66 15.81
C GLU A 551 -31.34 23.52 17.05
N GLY A 552 -30.31 24.37 16.99
CA GLY A 552 -29.89 25.23 18.12
C GLY A 552 -28.90 24.59 19.10
N GLY A 553 -28.51 23.32 18.90
CA GLY A 553 -27.41 22.67 19.64
C GLY A 553 -27.62 22.50 21.15
N THR A 554 -28.85 22.70 21.62
CA THR A 554 -29.22 22.55 23.03
C THR A 554 -29.68 21.11 23.28
N PRO A 555 -29.25 20.46 24.38
CA PRO A 555 -29.74 19.13 24.70
C PRO A 555 -31.26 19.12 24.88
N ALA A 556 -31.92 18.06 24.40
CA ALA A 556 -33.34 17.87 24.71
C ALA A 556 -33.51 17.58 26.21
N GLY A 557 -34.10 18.52 26.95
CA GLY A 557 -34.35 18.41 28.39
C GLY A 557 -33.31 19.15 29.23
N GLY A 558 -33.53 20.45 29.40
CA GLY A 558 -32.80 21.23 30.39
C GLY A 558 -33.40 21.02 31.77
N ASP A 559 -32.78 20.15 32.58
CA ASP A 559 -32.81 20.33 34.03
C ASP A 559 -31.56 21.13 34.43
N SER A 560 -31.77 22.42 34.56
CA SER A 560 -30.89 23.35 35.27
C SER A 560 -30.69 22.86 36.70
N ALA A 561 -29.52 22.28 36.98
CA ALA A 561 -29.01 22.11 38.35
C ALA A 561 -27.55 22.58 38.41
N SER A 562 -27.43 23.88 38.71
CA SER A 562 -26.43 24.53 39.56
C SER A 562 -25.08 23.84 39.81
N ALA A 563 -24.03 24.60 39.51
CA ALA A 563 -22.67 24.46 40.00
C ALA A 563 -22.60 24.11 41.50
N VAL A 564 -21.84 23.07 41.84
CA VAL A 564 -21.15 22.95 43.13
C VAL A 564 -19.75 22.40 42.89
N SER A 565 -18.79 23.25 43.23
CA SER A 565 -17.36 22.98 43.41
C SER A 565 -17.10 21.82 44.38
N GLY A 566 -16.11 20.99 44.09
CA GLY A 566 -15.64 19.97 45.01
C GLY A 566 -14.38 19.26 44.53
N GLU A 567 -13.23 19.92 44.64
CA GLU A 567 -11.93 19.24 44.70
C GLU A 567 -11.91 18.24 45.87
N LYS A 568 -11.57 16.98 45.60
CA LYS A 568 -10.87 16.12 46.56
C LYS A 568 -10.10 15.01 45.84
N ASN A 569 -8.86 14.84 46.28
CA ASN A 569 -7.79 14.03 45.70
C ASN A 569 -7.94 12.50 45.92
N ALA A 570 -7.38 11.78 44.94
CA ALA A 570 -6.67 10.47 44.99
C ALA A 570 -7.47 9.14 45.08
N PRO A 571 -6.89 7.97 44.68
CA PRO A 571 -5.59 7.72 44.06
C PRO A 571 -5.63 6.97 42.71
N THR A 572 -4.50 7.09 42.01
CA THR A 572 -4.03 6.34 40.85
C THR A 572 -3.87 4.85 41.18
N GLU A 573 -4.55 3.94 40.46
CA GLU A 573 -4.10 2.57 40.13
C GLU A 573 -5.17 1.79 39.34
N GLY A 574 -4.76 1.16 38.25
CA GLY A 574 -5.43 -0.04 37.72
C GLY A 574 -6.35 0.10 36.50
N LEU A 575 -5.99 -0.64 35.44
CA LEU A 575 -6.85 -1.14 34.34
C LEU A 575 -7.07 -0.22 33.13
N LEU A 576 -6.01 -0.05 32.34
CA LEU A 576 -6.14 0.15 30.88
C LEU A 576 -6.43 -1.22 30.25
N GLN A 577 -7.70 -1.49 29.91
CA GLN A 577 -8.05 -2.54 28.95
C GLN A 577 -8.10 -1.95 27.55
N GLU A 578 -7.40 -2.61 26.63
CA GLU A 578 -7.18 -2.24 25.25
C GLU A 578 -8.49 -2.06 24.47
N GLY A 579 -8.73 -0.83 24.00
CA GLY A 579 -9.71 -0.56 22.95
C GLY A 579 -9.20 -1.11 21.61
N GLN A 580 -9.90 -2.11 21.09
CA GLN A 580 -9.67 -2.73 19.79
C GLN A 580 -9.78 -1.68 18.67
N THR A 581 -8.69 -1.50 17.94
CA THR A 581 -8.70 -0.90 16.60
C THR A 581 -8.86 -2.04 15.58
N PRO A 582 -9.62 -1.88 14.49
CA PRO A 582 -9.84 -2.92 13.50
C PRO A 582 -8.60 -3.07 12.61
N ASP A 583 -7.54 -3.63 13.17
CA ASP A 583 -6.33 -4.08 12.46
C ASP A 583 -5.59 -5.10 13.33
N GLN A 584 -6.25 -6.23 13.60
CA GLN A 584 -5.63 -7.38 14.27
C GLN A 584 -5.73 -8.63 13.39
N THR A 585 -4.61 -8.97 12.73
CA THR A 585 -4.27 -10.37 12.45
C THR A 585 -3.89 -11.08 13.76
N PRO A 586 -4.29 -12.34 13.96
CA PRO A 586 -4.08 -13.06 15.22
C PRO A 586 -2.60 -13.42 15.41
N GLY A 587 -2.00 -12.91 16.48
CA GLY A 587 -0.64 -13.24 16.90
C GLY A 587 -0.59 -14.53 17.71
N VAL A 588 0.21 -15.48 17.24
CA VAL A 588 0.62 -16.69 17.95
C VAL A 588 1.35 -16.30 19.24
N ALA A 589 0.93 -16.87 20.36
CA ALA A 589 1.56 -16.70 21.66
C ALA A 589 2.98 -17.28 21.67
N VAL A 590 3.95 -16.47 22.08
CA VAL A 590 5.27 -16.92 22.55
C VAL A 590 5.35 -16.53 24.03
N PRO A 591 5.64 -17.47 24.95
CA PRO A 591 5.73 -17.18 26.37
C PRO A 591 7.05 -16.44 26.67
N ALA A 592 7.05 -15.63 27.71
CA ALA A 592 8.24 -14.98 28.25
C ALA A 592 8.22 -15.08 29.79
N PRO A 593 9.38 -14.96 30.46
CA PRO A 593 10.69 -15.55 30.19
C PRO A 593 10.85 -16.97 30.77
#